data_AF-U3TYF9-F1
#
_entry.id   AF-U3TYF9-F1
#
_cell.length_a   1.000
_cell.length_b   1.000
_cell.length_c   1.000
_cell.angle_alpha   90.00
_cell.angle_beta   90.00
_cell.angle_gamma   90.00
#
_symmetry.space_group_name_H-M   'P 1'
#
loop_
_entity.id
_entity.type
_entity.pdbx_description
1 polymer ?
#
loop_
_entity_poly.entity_id
_entity_poly.type
_entity_poly.pdbx_seq_one_letter_code
_entity_poly.pdbx_strand_id
1 'polypeptide(L)'
;MIAAGQLEVSDGAFGSKVIIPADKLFAPDGTVVNQVGRALLAHVASAMKTVKGTVLVSVYTDNRPVEITLFAAPETLGNHQGGQ
;
A
#
# COMPACT_ATOMS: atom_id res chain seq x y z
N MET A 1 19.65 -7.11 -10.58
CA MET A 1 20.24 -7.33 -9.25
C MET A 1 19.38 -6.57 -8.26
N ILE A 2 18.79 -7.22 -7.24
CA ILE A 2 18.12 -6.50 -6.15
C ILE A 2 19.22 -5.93 -5.26
N ALA A 3 19.22 -4.62 -5.01
CA ALA A 3 20.20 -3.99 -4.14
C ALA A 3 19.90 -4.29 -2.67
N ALA A 4 20.93 -4.49 -1.84
CA ALA A 4 20.78 -4.71 -0.40
C ALA A 4 19.95 -3.57 0.24
N GLY A 5 18.98 -3.93 1.08
CA GLY A 5 18.13 -2.98 1.81
C GLY A 5 16.82 -2.55 1.11
N GLN A 6 16.51 -3.07 -0.08
CA GLN A 6 15.20 -2.83 -0.72
C GLN A 6 14.10 -3.81 -0.25
N LEU A 7 14.50 -4.95 0.30
CA LEU A 7 13.64 -6.07 0.60
C LEU A 7 14.32 -6.95 1.64
N GLU A 8 13.54 -7.51 2.56
CA GLU A 8 13.97 -8.59 3.46
C GLU A 8 13.43 -9.92 2.97
N VAL A 9 14.29 -10.94 2.96
CA VAL A 9 13.92 -12.32 2.62
C VAL A 9 14.28 -13.21 3.80
N SER A 10 13.31 -13.99 4.26
CA SER A 10 13.48 -14.97 5.34
C SER A 10 12.95 -16.32 4.89
N ASP A 11 13.73 -17.39 5.09
CA ASP A 11 13.30 -18.75 4.82
C ASP A 11 12.81 -19.43 6.10
N GLY A 12 11.61 -20.02 6.05
CA GLY A 12 11.02 -20.72 7.18
C GLY A 12 10.49 -22.10 6.80
N ALA A 13 10.10 -22.87 7.82
CA ALA A 13 9.55 -24.23 7.67
C ALA A 13 8.28 -24.28 6.78
N PHE A 14 7.63 -23.14 6.56
CA PHE A 14 6.40 -23.01 5.76
C PHE A 14 6.63 -22.23 4.46
N GLY A 15 7.88 -22.08 4.03
CA GLY A 15 8.27 -21.39 2.80
C GLY A 15 9.03 -20.09 3.04
N SER A 16 9.40 -19.46 1.93
CA SER A 16 10.13 -18.19 1.93
C SER A 16 9.16 -17.01 2.08
N LYS A 17 9.49 -16.09 2.99
CA LYS A 17 8.77 -14.83 3.18
C LYS A 17 9.60 -13.68 2.63
N VAL A 18 8.91 -12.78 1.95
CA VAL A 18 9.46 -11.59 1.31
C VAL A 18 8.75 -10.37 1.91
N ILE A 19 9.47 -9.51 2.64
CA ILE A 19 8.92 -8.30 3.28
C ILE A 19 9.47 -7.05 2.58
N ILE A 20 8.58 -6.31 1.92
CA ILE A 20 8.91 -5.03 1.25
C ILE A 20 8.38 -3.88 2.13
N PRO A 21 9.24 -2.94 2.57
CA PRO A 21 8.77 -1.74 3.27
C PRO A 21 7.84 -0.90 2.38
N ALA A 22 6.74 -0.40 2.95
CA ALA A 22 5.74 0.38 2.21
C ALA A 22 6.35 1.64 1.56
N ASP A 23 7.32 2.28 2.22
CA ASP A 23 8.03 3.47 1.72
C ASP A 23 8.82 3.21 0.43
N LYS A 24 9.09 1.94 0.09
CA LYS A 24 9.71 1.57 -1.18
C LYS A 24 8.70 1.39 -2.30
N LEU A 25 7.44 1.10 -1.95
CA LEU A 25 6.35 0.85 -2.90
C LEU A 25 5.54 2.10 -3.19
N PHE A 26 5.31 2.95 -2.19
CA PHE A 26 4.40 4.08 -2.26
C PHE A 26 5.12 5.39 -1.93
N ALA A 27 4.56 6.50 -2.39
CA ALA A 27 4.88 7.80 -1.79
C ALA A 27 4.20 7.90 -0.40
N PRO A 28 4.65 8.81 0.49
CA PRO A 28 3.91 9.11 1.72
C PRO A 28 2.43 9.38 1.40
N ASP A 29 1.52 8.69 2.10
CA ASP A 29 0.06 8.74 1.92
C ASP A 29 -0.48 8.34 0.53
N GLY A 30 0.39 7.79 -0.33
CA GLY A 30 0.05 7.33 -1.66
C GLY A 30 -0.48 5.90 -1.67
N THR A 31 -1.49 5.63 -2.48
CA THR A 31 -2.00 4.27 -2.74
C THR A 31 -1.49 3.67 -4.04
N VAL A 32 -0.80 4.48 -4.86
CA VAL A 32 -0.28 4.08 -6.18
C VAL A 32 1.15 3.58 -6.05
N VAL A 33 1.41 2.37 -6.56
CA VAL A 33 2.76 1.80 -6.58
C VAL A 33 3.66 2.62 -7.51
N ASN A 34 4.76 3.13 -6.95
CA ASN A 34 5.75 3.92 -7.68
C ASN A 34 6.56 3.05 -8.67
N GLN A 35 7.32 3.68 -9.57
CA GLN A 35 8.08 2.95 -10.60
C GLN A 35 9.11 1.96 -10.03
N VAL A 36 9.78 2.32 -8.93
CA VAL A 36 10.76 1.46 -8.25
C VAL A 36 10.06 0.24 -7.65
N GLY A 37 8.94 0.45 -6.97
CA GLY A 37 8.11 -0.61 -6.41
C GLY A 37 7.59 -1.59 -7.46
N ARG A 38 7.13 -1.07 -8.62
CA ARG A 38 6.72 -1.94 -9.75
C ARG A 38 7.86 -2.82 -10.26
N ALA A 39 9.07 -2.27 -10.38
CA ALA A 39 10.24 -3.03 -10.80
C ALA A 39 10.62 -4.12 -9.77
N LEU A 40 10.52 -3.81 -8.47
CA LEU A 40 10.79 -4.77 -7.39
C LEU A 40 9.77 -5.91 -7.39
N LEU A 41 8.48 -5.59 -7.47
CA LEU A 41 7.40 -6.59 -7.56
C LEU A 41 7.55 -7.48 -8.79
N ALA A 42 7.92 -6.90 -9.95
CA ALA A 42 8.18 -7.68 -11.16
C ALA A 42 9.36 -8.66 -10.97
N HIS A 43 10.40 -8.26 -10.23
CA HIS A 43 11.54 -9.12 -9.93
C HIS A 43 11.13 -10.30 -9.03
N VAL A 44 10.36 -10.03 -7.97
CA VAL A 44 9.81 -11.08 -7.09
C VAL A 44 8.92 -12.03 -7.89
N ALA A 45 8.00 -11.49 -8.70
CA ALA A 45 7.12 -12.30 -9.54
C ALA A 45 7.91 -13.19 -10.52
N SER A 46 8.99 -12.67 -11.11
CA SER A 46 9.85 -13.46 -12.00
C SER A 46 10.53 -14.61 -11.26
N ALA A 47 11.00 -14.39 -10.03
CA ALA A 47 11.60 -15.44 -9.20
C ALA A 47 10.56 -16.51 -8.77
N MET A 48 9.31 -16.11 -8.56
CA MET A 48 8.24 -17.03 -8.16
C MET A 48 7.75 -17.94 -9.30
N LYS A 49 7.98 -17.59 -10.58
CA LYS A 49 7.52 -18.41 -11.73
C LYS A 49 8.02 -19.86 -11.70
N THR A 50 9.15 -20.12 -11.07
CA THR A 50 9.76 -21.45 -10.98
C THR A 50 9.33 -22.22 -9.72
N VAL A 51 8.56 -21.58 -8.83
CA VAL A 51 8.13 -22.16 -7.56
C VAL A 51 6.70 -22.66 -7.69
N LYS A 52 6.46 -23.94 -7.38
CA LYS A 52 5.11 -24.50 -7.31
C LYS A 52 4.48 -24.16 -5.96
N GLY A 53 3.24 -23.69 -5.97
CA GLY A 53 2.48 -23.40 -4.76
C GLY A 53 1.66 -22.13 -4.89
N THR A 54 1.01 -21.75 -3.78
CA THR A 54 0.21 -20.51 -3.71
C THR A 54 1.07 -19.38 -3.17
N VAL A 55 1.04 -18.23 -3.84
CA VAL A 55 1.60 -17.00 -3.31
C VAL A 55 0.54 -16.30 -2.46
N LEU A 56 0.80 -16.16 -1.16
CA LEU A 56 -0.03 -15.35 -0.27
C LEU A 56 0.53 -13.93 -0.19
N VAL A 57 -0.32 -12.94 -0.46
CA VAL A 57 0.03 -11.51 -0.33
C VAL A 57 -0.71 -10.93 0.86
N SER A 58 0.02 -10.31 1.79
CA SER A 58 -0.54 -9.66 2.98
C SER A 58 0.02 -8.26 3.12
N VAL A 59 -0.82 -7.32 3.57
CA VAL A 59 -0.47 -5.90 3.72
C VAL A 59 -0.76 -5.49 5.16
N TYR A 60 0.15 -4.69 5.73
CA TYR A 60 0.07 -4.21 7.11
C TYR A 60 0.30 -2.70 7.11
N THR A 61 -0.47 -1.98 7.92
CA THR A 61 -0.22 -0.58 8.28
C THR A 61 0.29 -0.53 9.72
N ASP A 62 0.86 0.61 10.10
CA ASP A 62 1.11 0.87 11.52
C ASP A 62 -0.20 1.15 12.27
N ASN A 63 -0.07 1.38 13.58
CA ASN A 63 -1.19 1.63 14.48
C ASN A 63 -1.45 3.14 14.70
N ARG A 64 -1.10 4.01 13.74
CA ARG A 64 -1.39 5.44 13.85
C ARG A 64 -2.86 5.72 13.48
N PRO A 65 -3.51 6.70 14.15
CA PRO A 65 -4.85 7.13 13.79
C PRO A 65 -4.88 7.62 12.34
N VAL A 66 -5.84 7.14 11.55
CA VAL A 66 -6.08 7.67 10.21
C VAL A 66 -6.79 9.02 10.36
N GLU A 67 -6.15 10.12 9.99
CA GLU A 67 -6.83 11.40 9.85
C GLU A 67 -7.73 11.36 8.61
N ILE A 68 -9.01 11.07 8.82
CA ILE A 68 -10.03 11.17 7.78
C ILE A 68 -10.53 12.61 7.75
N THR A 69 -10.06 13.41 6.81
CA THR A 69 -10.67 14.73 6.55
C THR A 69 -12.01 14.52 5.85
N LEU A 70 -13.10 14.56 6.63
CA LEU A 70 -14.45 14.61 6.08
C LEU A 70 -14.66 16.01 5.48
N PHE A 71 -14.82 16.11 4.16
CA PHE A 71 -15.26 17.36 3.55
C PHE A 71 -16.70 17.65 4.02
N ALA A 72 -16.87 18.69 4.84
CA ALA A 72 -18.20 19.15 5.21
C ALA A 72 -18.94 19.65 3.95
N ALA A 73 -20.17 19.18 3.76
CA ALA A 73 -21.04 19.70 2.71
C ALA A 73 -21.31 21.20 2.96
N PRO A 74 -21.36 22.05 1.92
CA PRO A 74 -21.64 23.46 2.11
C PRO A 74 -23.02 23.64 2.75
N GLU A 75 -23.03 24.30 3.90
CA GLU A 75 -24.24 24.67 4.63
C GLU A 75 -25.00 25.74 3.81
N THR A 76 -25.91 25.32 2.93
CA THR A 76 -26.83 26.26 2.28
C THR A 76 -27.92 26.66 3.27
N LEU A 77 -27.66 27.71 4.06
CA LEU A 77 -28.67 28.45 4.82
C LEU A 77 -29.58 29.22 3.85
N GLY A 78 -30.59 28.56 3.30
CA GLY A 78 -31.68 29.19 2.59
C GLY A 78 -32.72 29.76 3.56
N ASN A 79 -32.43 30.91 4.18
CA ASN A 79 -33.45 31.68 4.91
C ASN A 79 -34.44 32.30 3.89
N HIS A 80 -35.54 31.61 3.62
CA HIS A 80 -36.70 32.21 2.98
C HIS A 80 -37.42 33.13 3.99
N GLN A 81 -36.99 34.39 4.07
CA GLN A 81 -37.89 35.46 4.48
C GLN A 81 -38.76 35.85 3.28
N GLY A 82 -40.06 35.57 3.37
CA GLY A 82 -41.08 36.06 2.44
C GLY A 82 -42.38 36.19 3.21
N GLY A 83 -42.82 37.43 3.41
CA GLY A 83 -43.98 37.75 4.24
C GLY A 83 -45.31 37.29 3.64
N GLN A 84 -46.32 37.18 4.51
CA GLN A 84 -47.60 37.89 4.45
C GLN A 84 -48.17 38.00 5.86
#